data_AF-S7SXI0-F1
#
_entry.id   AF-S7SXI0-F1
#
_cell.length_a   1.000
_cell.length_b   1.000
_cell.length_c   1.000
_cell.angle_alpha   90.00
_cell.angle_beta   90.00
_cell.angle_gamma   90.00
#
_symmetry.space_group_name_H-M   'P 1'
#
loop_
_entity.id
_entity.type
_entity.pdbx_description
1 polymer ?
#
loop_
_entity_poly.entity_id
_entity_poly.type
_entity_poly.pdbx_seq_one_letter_code
_entity_poly.pdbx_strand_id
1 'polypeptide(L)'
;MMKKLIYCVLTIFILAIVFTYHSNSSASSKEFSLLEACKFAKEKARQEWSKDAEIYYVLSVDDKEKESKSKGEHGKRRYWNVILAKPGTDDQMLYTIHNQKVVEKLALTEPVNNENIVDLNKIHFDSDKIVDKAKKEYNLLPGKGWAEGYHFVLRKLNSDPTVEVVGRDKKGRFIKIIFNARTGKFVTKITS
;
A
#
# COMPACT_ATOMS: atom_id res chain seq x y z
N MET A 1 -10.41 14.69 21.29
CA MET A 1 -10.07 15.60 20.16
C MET A 1 -8.64 15.46 19.64
N MET A 2 -7.64 15.05 20.45
CA MET A 2 -6.23 14.94 20.02
C MET A 2 -5.91 13.84 19.00
N LYS A 3 -6.69 12.75 18.93
CA LYS A 3 -6.44 11.66 17.97
C LYS A 3 -6.55 12.12 16.50
N LYS A 4 -7.43 13.09 16.20
CA LYS A 4 -7.60 13.62 14.83
C LYS A 4 -6.43 14.50 14.39
N LEU A 5 -5.77 15.20 15.34
CA LEU A 5 -4.59 16.03 15.04
C LEU A 5 -3.36 15.18 14.69
N ILE A 6 -3.19 14.03 15.38
CA ILE A 6 -2.07 13.11 15.14
C ILE A 6 -2.14 12.49 13.74
N TYR A 7 -3.33 12.09 13.27
CA TYR A 7 -3.52 11.61 11.90
C TYR A 7 -3.23 12.68 10.84
N CYS A 8 -3.57 13.96 11.11
CA CYS A 8 -3.26 15.06 10.19
C CYS A 8 -1.75 15.35 10.10
N VAL A 9 -1.00 15.25 11.21
CA VAL A 9 0.45 15.46 11.21
C VAL A 9 1.17 14.31 10.48
N LEU A 10 0.73 13.06 10.66
CA LEU A 10 1.23 11.89 9.91
C LEU A 10 0.98 12.00 8.39
N THR A 11 -0.16 12.55 7.96
CA THR A 11 -0.40 12.78 6.53
C THR A 11 0.47 13.88 5.92
N ILE A 12 0.89 14.88 6.70
CA ILE A 12 1.70 16.01 6.21
C ILE A 12 3.20 15.66 6.16
N PHE A 13 3.71 14.85 7.10
CA PHE A 13 5.14 14.49 7.10
C PHE A 13 5.51 13.49 6.00
N ILE A 14 4.58 12.60 5.61
CA ILE A 14 4.77 11.69 4.46
C ILE A 14 4.80 12.47 3.13
N LEU A 15 4.18 13.66 3.06
CA LEU A 15 4.19 14.52 1.86
C LEU A 15 5.52 15.27 1.67
N ALA A 16 6.34 15.46 2.71
CA ALA A 16 7.53 16.32 2.64
C ALA A 16 8.79 15.61 2.12
N ILE A 17 8.85 14.28 2.17
CA ILE A 17 10.00 13.46 1.73
C ILE A 17 10.04 13.31 0.18
N VAL A 18 9.22 14.08 -0.52
CA VAL A 18 8.97 13.98 -1.97
C VAL A 18 10.11 14.52 -2.85
N PHE A 19 11.19 15.08 -2.29
CA PHE A 19 12.20 15.76 -3.08
C PHE A 19 13.35 14.87 -3.57
N THR A 20 13.38 14.75 -4.91
CA THR A 20 14.51 14.41 -5.79
C THR A 20 14.96 12.94 -5.88
N TYR A 21 14.36 12.23 -6.84
CA TYR A 21 15.10 11.25 -7.64
C TYR A 21 14.55 11.26 -9.07
N HIS A 22 15.38 11.65 -10.03
CA HIS A 22 15.09 11.53 -11.46
C HIS A 22 15.84 10.30 -11.98
N SER A 23 15.11 9.32 -12.51
CA SER A 23 15.68 8.09 -13.06
C SER A 23 15.07 7.82 -14.42
N ASN A 24 15.84 8.08 -15.48
CA ASN A 24 15.54 7.63 -16.84
C ASN A 24 15.66 6.09 -16.92
N SER A 25 14.62 5.39 -17.38
CA SER A 25 14.74 4.03 -17.94
C SER A 25 13.43 3.62 -18.62
N SER A 26 13.46 3.51 -19.95
CA SER A 26 12.53 2.72 -20.75
C SER A 26 12.86 1.23 -20.61
N ALA A 27 11.90 0.42 -20.15
CA ALA A 27 11.81 -1.05 -20.25
C ALA A 27 10.55 -1.52 -19.49
N SER A 28 9.98 -2.68 -19.87
CA SER A 28 9.00 -3.51 -19.13
C SER A 28 8.62 -2.97 -17.73
N SER A 29 7.34 -2.70 -17.48
CA SER A 29 6.92 -2.00 -16.27
C SER A 29 7.50 -2.67 -15.01
N LYS A 30 8.38 -1.95 -14.32
CA LYS A 30 9.04 -2.38 -13.07
C LYS A 30 8.06 -2.25 -11.91
N GLU A 31 6.90 -2.86 -12.07
CA GLU A 31 5.80 -2.79 -11.12
C GLU A 31 5.80 -3.99 -10.20
N PHE A 32 5.20 -3.81 -9.05
CA PHE A 32 4.80 -4.90 -8.17
C PHE A 32 3.29 -4.88 -7.97
N SER A 33 2.68 -6.05 -7.86
CA SER A 33 1.45 -6.20 -7.10
C SER A 33 1.71 -5.93 -5.63
N LEU A 34 0.65 -5.80 -4.84
CA LEU A 34 0.76 -5.55 -3.41
C LEU A 34 1.52 -6.67 -2.71
N LEU A 35 1.23 -7.93 -3.00
CA LEU A 35 1.93 -9.07 -2.40
C LEU A 35 3.39 -9.18 -2.86
N GLU A 36 3.69 -8.86 -4.13
CA GLU A 36 5.06 -8.81 -4.65
C GLU A 36 5.88 -7.75 -3.89
N ALA A 37 5.31 -6.55 -3.68
CA ALA A 37 5.95 -5.48 -2.91
C ALA A 37 6.20 -5.88 -1.45
N CYS A 38 5.22 -6.54 -0.81
CA CYS A 38 5.37 -7.06 0.55
C CYS A 38 6.51 -8.07 0.66
N LYS A 39 6.56 -9.06 -0.24
CA LYS A 39 7.59 -10.10 -0.24
C LYS A 39 8.97 -9.51 -0.47
N PHE A 40 9.09 -8.59 -1.43
CA PHE A 40 10.34 -7.88 -1.71
C PHE A 40 10.83 -7.08 -0.50
N ALA A 41 9.95 -6.28 0.12
CA ALA A 41 10.28 -5.47 1.30
C ALA A 41 10.72 -6.34 2.48
N LYS A 42 9.96 -7.42 2.76
CA LYS A 42 10.23 -8.34 3.86
C LYS A 42 11.57 -9.05 3.68
N GLU A 43 11.86 -9.52 2.46
CA GLU A 43 13.15 -10.15 2.16
C GLU A 43 14.31 -9.15 2.33
N LYS A 44 14.17 -7.92 1.83
CA LYS A 44 15.18 -6.88 2.01
C LYS A 44 15.43 -6.57 3.48
N ALA A 45 14.36 -6.38 4.26
CA ALA A 45 14.45 -6.09 5.68
C ALA A 45 15.14 -7.21 6.47
N ARG A 46 14.90 -8.48 6.11
CA ARG A 46 15.58 -9.63 6.72
C ARG A 46 17.08 -9.66 6.47
N GLN A 47 17.50 -9.20 5.30
CA GLN A 47 18.91 -9.15 4.92
C GLN A 47 19.66 -8.00 5.60
N GLU A 48 18.99 -6.85 5.82
CA GLU A 48 19.70 -5.60 6.14
C GLU A 48 19.26 -4.92 7.44
N TRP A 49 18.15 -5.33 8.06
CA TRP A 49 17.61 -4.69 9.26
C TRP A 49 17.30 -5.69 10.39
N SER A 50 16.40 -6.64 10.17
CA SER A 50 16.00 -7.61 11.19
C SER A 50 15.47 -8.90 10.56
N LYS A 51 16.00 -10.05 11.00
CA LYS A 51 15.50 -11.38 10.58
C LYS A 51 14.04 -11.63 10.97
N ASP A 52 13.58 -10.95 12.02
CA ASP A 52 12.22 -11.03 12.54
C ASP A 52 11.27 -10.01 11.89
N ALA A 53 11.72 -9.27 10.86
CA ALA A 53 10.88 -8.26 10.22
C ALA A 53 9.61 -8.88 9.62
N GLU A 54 8.47 -8.30 10.00
CA GLU A 54 7.14 -8.70 9.54
C GLU A 54 6.37 -7.50 8.96
N ILE A 55 5.41 -7.77 8.09
CA ILE A 55 4.62 -6.71 7.42
C ILE A 55 3.61 -6.13 8.41
N TYR A 56 3.61 -4.81 8.56
CA TYR A 56 2.68 -4.11 9.44
C TYR A 56 1.62 -3.35 8.64
N TYR A 57 2.05 -2.57 7.65
CA TYR A 57 1.16 -1.75 6.83
C TYR A 57 1.79 -1.51 5.47
N VAL A 58 0.98 -1.54 4.40
CA VAL A 58 1.46 -1.23 3.05
C VAL A 58 0.48 -0.30 2.36
N LEU A 59 0.99 0.72 1.68
CA LEU A 59 0.21 1.55 0.79
C LEU A 59 0.90 1.75 -0.55
N SER A 60 0.11 1.83 -1.60
CA SER A 60 0.59 2.20 -2.93
C SER A 60 0.65 3.71 -3.07
N VAL A 61 1.69 4.22 -3.72
CA VAL A 61 1.93 5.67 -3.88
C VAL A 61 1.61 6.08 -5.31
N ASP A 62 1.27 7.36 -5.50
CA ASP A 62 1.08 7.94 -6.82
C ASP A 62 2.36 7.90 -7.65
N ASP A 63 2.18 7.69 -8.94
CA ASP A 63 3.26 7.79 -9.90
C ASP A 63 3.51 9.27 -10.23
N LYS A 64 4.75 9.73 -10.04
CA LYS A 64 5.13 11.13 -10.32
C LYS A 64 5.34 11.37 -11.82
N GLU A 65 5.53 10.33 -12.63
CA GLU A 65 5.77 10.47 -14.06
C GLU A 65 4.43 10.52 -14.80
N LYS A 66 4.12 11.69 -15.39
CA LYS A 66 2.85 11.95 -16.09
C LYS A 66 2.53 10.94 -17.21
N GLU A 67 3.57 10.44 -17.87
CA GLU A 67 3.46 9.48 -18.98
C GLU A 67 3.53 8.01 -18.55
N SER A 68 3.64 7.76 -17.25
CA SER A 68 3.67 6.39 -16.74
C SER A 68 2.36 5.68 -17.06
N LYS A 69 2.49 4.45 -17.58
CA LYS A 69 1.36 3.53 -17.76
C LYS A 69 1.02 2.78 -16.46
N SER A 70 1.82 2.94 -15.41
CA SER A 70 1.67 2.27 -14.12
C SER A 70 0.78 3.06 -13.16
N LYS A 71 -0.54 3.05 -13.34
CA LYS A 71 -1.44 3.78 -12.42
C LYS A 71 -2.33 2.83 -11.61
N GLY A 72 -2.01 1.53 -11.60
CA GLY A 72 -2.75 0.53 -10.81
C GLY A 72 -3.95 -0.07 -11.55
N GLU A 73 -4.13 0.22 -12.85
CA GLU A 73 -5.20 -0.33 -13.68
C GLU A 73 -5.29 -1.86 -13.61
N HIS A 74 -4.15 -2.54 -13.45
CA HIS A 74 -4.05 -3.99 -13.40
C HIS A 74 -3.63 -4.51 -12.01
N GLY A 75 -3.83 -3.69 -10.97
CA GLY A 75 -3.48 -4.07 -9.59
C GLY A 75 -2.00 -3.94 -9.27
N LYS A 76 -1.17 -3.44 -10.20
CA LYS A 76 0.27 -3.29 -10.00
C LYS A 76 0.70 -1.84 -10.05
N ARG A 77 1.72 -1.51 -9.26
CA ARG A 77 2.30 -0.16 -9.18
C ARG A 77 3.83 -0.18 -9.07
N ARG A 78 4.45 0.87 -9.58
CA ARG A 78 5.90 1.13 -9.45
C ARG A 78 6.31 1.64 -8.06
N TYR A 79 5.38 2.27 -7.33
CA TYR A 79 5.66 3.00 -6.10
C TYR A 79 4.87 2.44 -4.90
N TRP A 80 5.59 2.05 -3.84
CA TRP A 80 5.01 1.47 -2.62
C TRP A 80 5.73 1.99 -1.38
N ASN A 81 4.95 2.25 -0.32
CA ASN A 81 5.46 2.44 1.03
C ASN A 81 5.08 1.21 1.86
N VAL A 82 6.08 0.56 2.43
CA VAL A 82 5.93 -0.67 3.23
C VAL A 82 6.49 -0.41 4.62
N ILE A 83 5.63 -0.45 5.62
CA ILE A 83 6.02 -0.41 7.03
C ILE A 83 6.19 -1.84 7.50
N LEU A 84 7.41 -2.15 7.93
CA LEU A 84 7.78 -3.38 8.60
C LEU A 84 7.87 -3.14 10.10
N ALA A 85 7.49 -4.13 10.88
CA ALA A 85 7.63 -4.11 12.33
C ALA A 85 8.49 -5.27 12.80
N LYS A 86 9.23 -5.06 13.89
CA LYS A 86 9.84 -6.15 14.65
C LYS A 86 8.85 -6.59 15.73
N PRO A 87 8.34 -7.84 15.69
CA PRO A 87 7.37 -8.30 16.68
C PRO A 87 7.89 -8.17 18.11
N GLY A 88 7.06 -7.67 19.02
CA GLY A 88 7.39 -7.54 20.44
C GLY A 88 8.35 -6.41 20.81
N THR A 89 8.63 -5.48 19.90
CA THR A 89 9.38 -4.24 20.19
C THR A 89 8.60 -3.01 19.67
N ASP A 90 9.13 -1.81 19.85
CA ASP A 90 8.57 -0.58 19.24
C ASP A 90 9.28 -0.21 17.92
N ASP A 91 10.09 -1.13 17.39
CA ASP A 91 10.91 -0.86 16.21
C ASP A 91 10.11 -1.13 14.94
N GLN A 92 10.00 -0.08 14.13
CA GLN A 92 9.42 -0.13 12.80
C GLN A 92 10.38 0.46 11.77
N MET A 93 10.21 0.05 10.52
CA MET A 93 11.00 0.52 9.39
C MET A 93 10.08 0.74 8.19
N LEU A 94 10.03 1.97 7.70
CA LEU A 94 9.38 2.30 6.44
C LEU A 94 10.38 2.11 5.30
N TYR A 95 10.04 1.27 4.34
CA TYR A 95 10.71 1.17 3.04
C TYR A 95 9.86 1.82 1.95
N THR A 96 10.46 2.77 1.25
CA THR A 96 9.93 3.33 0.01
C THR A 96 10.52 2.56 -1.17
N ILE A 97 9.65 1.92 -1.96
CA ILE A 97 10.03 1.11 -3.11
C ILE A 97 9.62 1.82 -4.38
N HIS A 98 10.58 2.13 -5.26
CA HIS A 98 10.35 2.61 -6.62
C HIS A 98 10.95 1.62 -7.61
N ASN A 99 10.19 1.24 -8.63
CA ASN A 99 10.71 0.42 -9.74
C ASN A 99 11.44 -0.84 -9.26
N GLN A 100 10.84 -1.54 -8.29
CA GLN A 100 11.38 -2.76 -7.65
C GLN A 100 12.70 -2.57 -6.90
N LYS A 101 13.00 -1.35 -6.43
CA LYS A 101 14.16 -1.02 -5.61
C LYS A 101 13.73 -0.26 -4.36
N VAL A 102 14.32 -0.58 -3.21
CA VAL A 102 14.22 0.29 -2.03
C VAL A 102 15.05 1.53 -2.31
N VAL A 103 14.41 2.70 -2.39
CA VAL A 103 15.06 3.99 -2.63
C VAL A 103 15.23 4.80 -1.36
N GLU A 104 14.47 4.48 -0.32
CA GLU A 104 14.52 5.15 0.96
C GLU A 104 14.12 4.20 2.09
N LYS A 105 14.71 4.45 3.26
CA LYS A 105 14.47 3.74 4.51
C LYS A 105 14.36 4.75 5.63
N LEU A 106 13.33 4.63 6.46
CA LEU A 106 13.14 5.47 7.63
C LEU A 106 12.81 4.61 8.84
N ALA A 107 13.66 4.68 9.87
CA ALA A 107 13.36 4.07 11.16
C ALA A 107 12.22 4.85 11.81
N LEU A 108 11.22 4.11 12.31
CA LEU A 108 10.06 4.64 13.00
C LEU A 108 10.05 4.04 14.41
N THR A 109 9.78 4.88 15.42
CA THR A 109 9.63 4.44 16.81
C THR A 109 8.20 4.69 17.24
N GLU A 110 7.36 3.68 17.01
CA GLU A 110 5.95 3.69 17.38
C GLU A 110 5.57 2.33 17.96
N PRO A 111 4.72 2.28 19.00
CA PRO A 111 4.32 1.00 19.61
C PRO A 111 3.81 0.01 18.57
N VAL A 112 4.47 -1.15 18.45
CA VAL A 112 4.03 -2.22 17.57
C VAL A 112 2.93 -2.99 18.27
N ASN A 113 1.70 -2.85 17.78
CA ASN A 113 0.66 -3.81 18.14
C ASN A 113 0.84 -5.09 17.30
N ASN A 114 1.32 -6.16 17.91
CA ASN A 114 1.50 -7.46 17.26
C ASN A 114 0.19 -8.00 16.62
N GLU A 115 -0.98 -7.58 17.11
CA GLU A 115 -2.27 -7.94 16.51
C GLU A 115 -2.46 -7.36 15.11
N ASN A 116 -1.77 -6.27 14.78
CA ASN A 116 -1.84 -5.61 13.47
C ASN A 116 -0.87 -6.22 12.45
N ILE A 117 0.08 -7.07 12.88
CA ILE A 117 1.02 -7.74 11.98
C ILE A 117 0.28 -8.63 11.00
N VAL A 118 0.60 -8.45 9.73
CA VAL A 118 0.01 -9.13 8.58
C VAL A 118 0.84 -10.35 8.22
N ASP A 119 0.25 -11.53 8.38
CA ASP A 119 0.81 -12.78 7.90
C ASP A 119 0.50 -12.96 6.41
N LEU A 120 1.54 -12.82 5.59
CA LEU A 120 1.45 -12.88 4.13
C LEU A 120 0.96 -14.23 3.60
N ASN A 121 1.12 -15.32 4.35
CA ASN A 121 0.64 -16.64 3.92
C ASN A 121 -0.90 -16.73 3.94
N LYS A 122 -1.58 -15.79 4.62
CA LYS A 122 -3.03 -15.71 4.68
C LYS A 122 -3.64 -14.90 3.53
N ILE A 123 -2.82 -14.33 2.64
CA ILE A 123 -3.28 -13.52 1.52
C ILE A 123 -3.43 -14.41 0.27
N HIS A 124 -4.66 -14.56 -0.21
CA HIS A 124 -4.98 -15.31 -1.44
C HIS A 124 -5.53 -14.41 -2.57
N PHE A 125 -6.05 -13.23 -2.18
CA PHE A 125 -6.57 -12.20 -3.07
C PHE A 125 -5.64 -11.00 -3.02
N ASP A 126 -4.72 -10.96 -3.98
CA ASP A 126 -3.79 -9.86 -4.21
C ASP A 126 -4.48 -8.71 -4.97
N SER A 127 -3.77 -7.59 -5.14
CA SER A 127 -4.31 -6.33 -5.66
C SER A 127 -4.87 -6.43 -7.09
N ASP A 128 -4.35 -7.33 -7.93
CA ASP A 128 -4.86 -7.63 -9.28
C ASP A 128 -6.28 -8.21 -9.22
N LYS A 129 -6.48 -9.27 -8.43
CA LYS A 129 -7.80 -9.90 -8.24
C LYS A 129 -8.77 -8.96 -7.55
N ILE A 130 -8.29 -8.19 -6.58
CA ILE A 130 -9.12 -7.24 -5.83
C ILE A 130 -9.61 -6.09 -6.72
N VAL A 131 -8.74 -5.50 -7.55
CA VAL A 131 -9.16 -4.40 -8.42
C VAL A 131 -10.18 -4.88 -9.46
N ASP A 132 -9.98 -6.08 -10.02
CA ASP A 132 -10.91 -6.64 -11.00
C ASP A 132 -12.27 -6.97 -10.38
N LYS A 133 -12.27 -7.51 -9.16
CA LYS A 133 -13.51 -7.71 -8.39
C LYS A 133 -14.21 -6.37 -8.11
N ALA A 134 -13.48 -5.34 -7.70
CA ALA A 134 -14.05 -4.03 -7.40
C ALA A 134 -14.65 -3.35 -8.64
N LYS A 135 -13.99 -3.45 -9.79
CA LYS A 135 -14.55 -3.00 -11.09
C LYS A 135 -15.84 -3.74 -11.41
N LYS A 136 -15.80 -5.08 -11.36
CA LYS A 136 -16.91 -5.94 -11.78
C LYS A 136 -18.15 -5.82 -10.89
N GLU A 137 -17.96 -5.84 -9.58
CA GLU A 137 -19.08 -5.93 -8.63
C GLU A 137 -19.59 -4.56 -8.19
N TYR A 138 -18.73 -3.54 -8.19
CA TYR A 138 -19.07 -2.22 -7.65
C TYR A 138 -18.98 -1.10 -8.67
N ASN A 139 -18.67 -1.41 -9.94
CA ASN A 139 -18.43 -0.43 -11.00
C ASN A 139 -17.43 0.64 -10.57
N LEU A 140 -16.40 0.23 -9.81
CA LEU A 140 -15.35 1.13 -9.37
C LEU A 140 -14.60 1.65 -10.60
N LEU A 141 -14.48 2.98 -10.71
CA LEU A 141 -13.76 3.64 -11.78
C LEU A 141 -12.37 4.06 -11.28
N PRO A 142 -11.37 4.22 -12.19
CA PRO A 142 -10.06 4.72 -11.78
C PRO A 142 -10.17 6.17 -11.32
N GLY A 143 -9.35 6.56 -10.35
CA GLY A 143 -9.05 7.95 -9.98
C GLY A 143 -8.52 8.77 -11.16
N LYS A 144 -8.73 10.08 -11.10
CA LYS A 144 -8.27 11.04 -12.11
C LYS A 144 -7.70 12.27 -11.40
N GLY A 145 -6.57 12.78 -11.88
CA GLY A 145 -5.87 13.90 -11.25
C GLY A 145 -5.06 13.42 -10.05
N TRP A 146 -5.54 13.71 -8.84
CA TRP A 146 -4.97 13.16 -7.61
C TRP A 146 -5.36 11.69 -7.43
N ALA A 147 -4.46 10.85 -6.92
CA ALA A 147 -4.67 9.41 -6.79
C ALA A 147 -5.07 8.74 -8.13
N GLU A 148 -4.27 8.94 -9.17
CA GLU A 148 -4.63 8.51 -10.54
C GLU A 148 -4.65 6.99 -10.65
N GLY A 149 -5.65 6.42 -11.35
CA GLY A 149 -5.83 4.97 -11.46
C GLY A 149 -6.39 4.34 -10.18
N TYR A 150 -5.86 3.20 -9.73
CA TYR A 150 -6.32 2.53 -8.49
C TYR A 150 -5.21 2.42 -7.46
N HIS A 151 -5.51 2.79 -6.21
CA HIS A 151 -4.58 2.63 -5.09
C HIS A 151 -4.97 1.47 -4.20
N PHE A 152 -3.97 0.93 -3.51
CA PHE A 152 -4.11 -0.24 -2.66
C PHE A 152 -3.53 0.04 -1.29
N VAL A 153 -4.20 -0.47 -0.26
CA VAL A 153 -3.68 -0.52 1.10
C VAL A 153 -3.87 -1.93 1.66
N LEU A 154 -2.80 -2.50 2.22
CA LEU A 154 -2.85 -3.72 3.03
C LEU A 154 -2.72 -3.35 4.49
N ARG A 155 -3.66 -3.85 5.30
CA ARG A 155 -3.60 -3.81 6.75
C ARG A 155 -4.43 -4.93 7.34
N LYS A 156 -4.22 -5.23 8.61
CA LYS A 156 -5.08 -6.14 9.36
C LYS A 156 -6.26 -5.36 9.95
N LEU A 157 -7.46 -5.89 9.78
CA LEU A 157 -8.69 -5.39 10.39
C LEU A 157 -9.43 -6.57 11.02
N ASN A 158 -9.81 -6.46 12.30
CA ASN A 158 -10.49 -7.54 13.04
C ASN A 158 -9.79 -8.89 12.88
N SER A 159 -8.46 -8.89 13.06
CA SER A 159 -7.58 -10.07 12.95
C SER A 159 -7.38 -10.66 11.55
N ASP A 160 -8.07 -10.16 10.52
CA ASP A 160 -7.91 -10.63 9.14
C ASP A 160 -7.12 -9.64 8.27
N PRO A 161 -6.27 -10.13 7.34
CA PRO A 161 -5.65 -9.28 6.35
C PRO A 161 -6.74 -8.72 5.41
N THR A 162 -6.69 -7.43 5.15
CA THR A 162 -7.63 -6.74 4.27
C THR A 162 -6.90 -5.92 3.23
N VAL A 163 -7.42 -5.93 2.00
CA VAL A 163 -6.98 -5.04 0.92
C VAL A 163 -8.08 -4.01 0.70
N GLU A 164 -7.74 -2.74 0.89
CA GLU A 164 -8.55 -1.60 0.50
C GLU A 164 -8.13 -1.18 -0.92
N VAL A 165 -9.10 -1.06 -1.82
CA VAL A 165 -8.92 -0.46 -3.14
C VAL A 165 -9.60 0.90 -3.19
N VAL A 166 -8.85 1.92 -3.60
CA VAL A 166 -9.32 3.29 -3.77
C VAL A 166 -9.55 3.56 -5.25
N GLY A 167 -10.71 4.12 -5.57
CA GLY A 167 -11.07 4.58 -6.90
C GLY A 167 -12.20 5.58 -6.81
N ARG A 168 -13.02 5.71 -7.85
CA ARG A 168 -14.15 6.65 -7.91
C ARG A 168 -15.46 5.94 -8.18
N ASP A 169 -16.55 6.50 -7.67
CA ASP A 169 -17.90 6.13 -8.08
C ASP A 169 -18.30 6.80 -9.41
N LYS A 170 -19.50 6.49 -9.92
CA LYS A 170 -20.04 7.09 -11.15
C LYS A 170 -20.24 8.61 -11.09
N LYS A 171 -20.30 9.19 -9.88
CA LYS A 171 -20.39 10.64 -9.65
C LYS A 171 -19.01 11.29 -9.56
N GLY A 172 -17.94 10.51 -9.72
CA GLY A 172 -16.55 10.98 -9.64
C GLY A 172 -16.03 11.15 -8.22
N ARG A 173 -16.76 10.75 -7.19
CA ARG A 173 -16.31 10.84 -5.78
C ARG A 173 -15.36 9.71 -5.46
N PHE A 174 -14.32 9.97 -4.69
CA PHE A 174 -13.45 8.91 -4.20
C PHE A 174 -14.23 7.98 -3.26
N ILE A 175 -14.06 6.69 -3.49
CA ILE A 175 -14.61 5.64 -2.64
C ILE A 175 -13.54 4.60 -2.37
N LYS A 176 -13.68 3.95 -1.23
CA LYS A 176 -12.80 2.88 -0.77
C LYS A 176 -13.63 1.62 -0.64
N ILE A 177 -13.15 0.52 -1.19
CA ILE A 177 -13.79 -0.78 -1.04
C ILE A 177 -12.79 -1.72 -0.38
N ILE A 178 -13.18 -2.30 0.75
CA ILE A 178 -12.33 -3.14 1.56
C ILE A 178 -12.79 -4.59 1.39
N PHE A 179 -11.84 -5.45 1.06
CA PHE A 179 -12.03 -6.89 0.94
C PHE A 179 -11.15 -7.62 1.93
N ASN A 180 -11.64 -8.75 2.42
CA ASN A 180 -10.84 -9.71 3.17
C ASN A 180 -9.85 -10.38 2.21
N ALA A 181 -8.56 -10.22 2.43
CA ALA A 181 -7.50 -10.67 1.52
C ALA A 181 -7.33 -12.21 1.49
N ARG A 182 -7.86 -12.92 2.49
CA ARG A 182 -7.88 -14.38 2.53
C ARG A 182 -8.99 -14.96 1.67
N THR A 183 -10.18 -14.39 1.75
CA THR A 183 -11.41 -14.97 1.20
C THR A 183 -11.95 -14.22 -0.02
N GLY A 184 -11.46 -13.01 -0.26
CA GLY A 184 -11.98 -12.11 -1.29
C GLY A 184 -13.36 -11.54 -0.94
N LYS A 185 -13.92 -11.84 0.24
CA LYS A 185 -15.24 -11.35 0.65
C LYS A 185 -15.21 -9.85 0.90
N PHE A 186 -16.29 -9.19 0.51
CA PHE A 186 -16.53 -7.79 0.85
C PHE A 186 -16.57 -7.60 2.37
N VAL A 187 -15.92 -6.55 2.85
CA VAL A 187 -15.94 -6.15 4.26
C VAL A 187 -16.75 -4.88 4.41
N THR A 188 -16.38 -3.81 3.69
CA THR A 188 -17.08 -2.53 3.76
C THR A 188 -16.77 -1.65 2.55
N LYS A 189 -17.62 -0.64 2.34
CA LYS A 189 -17.45 0.43 1.37
C LYS A 189 -17.55 1.76 2.10
N ILE A 190 -16.55 2.61 1.92
CA ILE A 190 -16.49 3.94 2.53
C ILE A 190 -16.57 4.97 1.41
N THR A 191 -17.49 5.92 1.55
CA THR A 191 -17.63 7.08 0.67
C THR A 191 -17.12 8.31 1.39
N SER A 192 -16.18 9.04 0.79
CA SER A 192 -15.77 10.38 1.26
C SER A 192 -16.74 11.45 0.79
#